data_AF-A0A9D2VXU8-F1
#
_entry.id   AF-A0A9D2VXU8-F1
#
_cell.length_a   1.000
_cell.length_b   1.000
_cell.length_c   1.000
_cell.angle_alpha   90.00
_cell.angle_beta   90.00
_cell.angle_gamma   90.00
#
_symmetry.space_group_name_H-M   'P 1'
#
loop_
_entity.id
_entity.type
_entity.pdbx_description
1 polymer ?
#
loop_
_entity_poly.entity_id
_entity_poly.type
_entity_poly.pdbx_seq_one_letter_code
_entity_poly.pdbx_strand_id
1 'polypeptide(L)'
;MYLTDEQIMLLEQLTYLTDDVADAAGVLLGPYDSVENLLQQFDDDALQRLEDPGNPDSTKDYTGGKKWAAIIRQIKSDPDLYSLDIVNKDDSVPAICFNDPDDPEHAVVVFRGTSGKDEWIDNAIGLGVSDTERQKVALDYIENLPYDSITVAGHSKGGNKAQYVTVLSDKVDRCISMDGQGFSQEFIDKYYAEIQKKGHCIKNYYLEGDFVSILMFPVPGSDQICIDGDDSVIGAENHATSSFYQFWQDEEGRWHIRCDADGNTALIPGTREDSMVYLHE
;
A
#
# COMPACT_ATOMS: atom_id res chain seq x y z
N MET A 1 -8.88 -5.37 -15.28
CA MET A 1 -8.20 -4.08 -15.03
C MET A 1 -6.73 -4.40 -14.91
N TYR A 2 -5.86 -3.83 -15.75
CA TYR A 2 -4.42 -4.07 -15.68
C TYR A 2 -3.68 -2.78 -15.29
N LEU A 3 -3.81 -2.38 -14.02
CA LEU A 3 -2.98 -1.32 -13.45
C LEU A 3 -1.53 -1.79 -13.32
N THR A 4 -0.60 -0.85 -13.47
CA THR A 4 0.82 -1.05 -13.15
C THR A 4 1.03 -1.26 -11.65
N ASP A 5 2.21 -1.78 -11.26
CA ASP A 5 2.51 -1.97 -9.83
C ASP A 5 2.49 -0.62 -9.10
N GLU A 6 3.06 0.41 -9.72
CA GLU A 6 3.16 1.77 -9.21
C GLU A 6 1.78 2.43 -9.04
N GLN A 7 0.86 2.21 -10.00
CA GLN A 7 -0.53 2.66 -9.89
C GLN A 7 -1.24 2.02 -8.69
N ILE A 8 -1.04 0.72 -8.47
CA ILE A 8 -1.62 0.01 -7.32
C ILE A 8 -1.05 0.53 -6.00
N MET A 9 0.27 0.81 -5.95
CA MET A 9 0.93 1.40 -4.78
C MET A 9 0.37 2.81 -4.46
N LEU A 10 0.05 3.61 -5.47
CA LEU A 10 -0.62 4.90 -5.30
C LEU A 10 -2.05 4.76 -4.77
N LEU A 11 -2.84 3.82 -5.30
CA LEU A 11 -4.19 3.55 -4.79
C LEU A 11 -4.19 3.14 -3.33
N GLU A 12 -3.18 2.37 -2.92
CA GLU A 12 -3.05 1.93 -1.54
C GLU A 12 -2.92 3.09 -0.55
N GLN A 13 -2.33 4.22 -0.99
CA GLN A 13 -2.24 5.44 -0.18
C GLN A 13 -3.63 5.89 0.29
N LEU A 14 -4.69 5.69 -0.50
CA LEU A 14 -6.05 6.10 -0.13
C LEU A 14 -6.56 5.42 1.16
N THR A 15 -5.96 4.30 1.58
CA THR A 15 -6.26 3.69 2.90
C THR A 15 -5.73 4.50 4.09
N TYR A 16 -4.77 5.40 3.84
CA TYR A 16 -4.15 6.31 4.80
C TYR A 16 -4.68 7.74 4.69
N LEU A 17 -5.50 8.05 3.68
CA LEU A 17 -6.16 9.34 3.56
C LEU A 17 -7.19 9.52 4.69
N THR A 18 -6.95 10.46 5.61
CA THR A 18 -7.79 10.70 6.78
C THR A 18 -8.42 12.09 6.78
N ASP A 19 -9.41 12.29 7.65
CA ASP A 19 -10.03 13.60 7.89
C ASP A 19 -9.01 14.68 8.27
N ASP A 20 -7.92 14.33 8.97
CA ASP A 20 -6.84 15.28 9.30
C ASP A 20 -6.19 15.89 8.04
N VAL A 21 -6.03 15.10 6.97
CA VAL A 21 -5.53 15.59 5.66
C VAL A 21 -6.56 16.50 5.00
N ALA A 22 -7.84 16.10 5.01
CA ALA A 22 -8.92 16.90 4.47
C ALA A 22 -9.07 18.25 5.20
N ASP A 23 -9.02 18.24 6.53
CA ASP A 23 -9.08 19.42 7.39
C ASP A 23 -7.91 20.37 7.11
N ALA A 24 -6.69 19.84 6.97
CA ALA A 24 -5.50 20.62 6.60
C ALA A 24 -5.61 21.25 5.19
N ALA A 25 -6.30 20.57 4.27
CA ALA A 25 -6.63 21.08 2.94
C ALA A 25 -7.84 22.03 2.95
N GLY A 26 -8.55 22.17 4.07
CA GLY A 26 -9.79 22.96 4.18
C GLY A 26 -10.96 22.39 3.39
N VAL A 27 -11.03 21.07 3.24
CA VAL A 27 -12.06 20.34 2.48
C VAL A 27 -12.64 19.19 3.31
N LEU A 28 -13.68 18.54 2.79
CA LEU A 28 -14.16 17.28 3.33
C LEU A 28 -13.79 16.15 2.37
N LEU A 29 -13.49 14.96 2.90
CA LEU A 29 -13.42 13.76 2.07
C LEU A 29 -14.78 13.52 1.41
N GLY A 30 -14.75 13.23 0.11
CA GLY A 30 -15.95 12.83 -0.61
C GLY A 30 -16.47 11.45 -0.19
N PRO A 31 -17.63 11.04 -0.73
CA PRO A 31 -18.12 9.68 -0.54
C PRO A 31 -17.15 8.66 -1.14
N TYR A 32 -17.09 7.47 -0.54
CA TYR A 32 -16.35 6.32 -1.04
C TYR A 32 -17.20 5.56 -2.08
N ASP A 33 -17.52 6.21 -3.19
CA ASP A 33 -18.23 5.62 -4.34
C ASP A 33 -17.37 5.60 -5.62
N SER A 34 -16.46 6.56 -5.79
CA SER A 34 -15.43 6.60 -6.84
C SER A 34 -14.20 7.36 -6.35
N VAL A 35 -13.05 7.13 -6.99
CA VAL A 35 -11.82 7.90 -6.72
C VAL A 35 -12.02 9.37 -7.06
N GLU A 36 -12.75 9.67 -8.14
CA GLU A 36 -13.14 11.03 -8.52
C GLU A 36 -13.85 11.74 -7.38
N ASN A 37 -14.96 11.17 -6.89
CA ASN A 37 -15.77 11.81 -5.87
C ASN A 37 -15.03 11.97 -4.55
N LEU A 38 -14.19 11.00 -4.17
CA LEU A 38 -13.37 11.05 -2.96
C LEU A 38 -12.41 12.26 -2.99
N LEU A 39 -11.80 12.54 -4.14
CA LEU A 39 -10.70 13.51 -4.27
C LEU A 39 -11.06 14.83 -5.00
N GLN A 40 -12.25 14.97 -5.56
CA GLN A 40 -12.62 16.14 -6.38
C GLN A 40 -12.49 17.47 -5.64
N GLN A 41 -12.74 17.49 -4.32
CA GLN A 41 -12.64 18.70 -3.51
C GLN A 41 -11.19 19.18 -3.29
N PHE A 42 -10.19 18.31 -3.49
CA PHE A 42 -8.78 18.69 -3.46
C PHE A 42 -8.38 19.42 -4.76
N ASP A 43 -8.94 20.60 -4.97
CA ASP A 43 -8.56 21.52 -6.05
C ASP A 43 -7.19 22.18 -5.81
N ASP A 44 -6.73 23.00 -6.75
CA ASP A 44 -5.40 23.64 -6.66
C ASP A 44 -5.24 24.48 -5.38
N ASP A 45 -6.29 25.17 -4.95
CA ASP A 45 -6.27 25.97 -3.72
C ASP A 45 -6.18 25.07 -2.48
N ALA A 46 -6.87 23.93 -2.46
CA ALA A 46 -6.80 22.94 -1.38
C ALA A 46 -5.43 22.25 -1.30
N LEU A 47 -4.87 21.87 -2.45
CA LEU A 47 -3.52 21.30 -2.52
C LEU A 47 -2.46 22.33 -2.09
N GLN A 48 -2.62 23.60 -2.44
CA GLN A 48 -1.71 24.66 -1.98
C GLN A 48 -1.81 24.91 -0.47
N ARG A 49 -3.00 24.75 0.13
CA ARG A 49 -3.14 24.77 1.60
C ARG A 49 -2.39 23.62 2.26
N LEU A 50 -2.45 22.40 1.71
CA LEU A 50 -1.65 21.27 2.21
C LEU A 50 -0.13 21.52 2.13
N GLU A 51 0.32 22.25 1.12
CA GLU A 51 1.73 22.57 0.91
C GLU A 51 2.24 23.72 1.82
N ASP A 52 1.35 24.42 2.53
CA ASP A 52 1.69 25.54 3.42
C ASP A 52 2.70 25.08 4.50
N PRO A 53 3.88 25.71 4.63
CA PRO A 53 4.84 25.39 5.68
C PRO A 53 4.32 25.55 7.11
N GLY A 54 3.26 26.33 7.30
CA GLY A 54 2.55 26.50 8.58
C GLY A 54 1.57 25.38 8.89
N ASN A 55 1.25 24.51 7.93
CA ASN A 55 0.44 23.33 8.18
C ASN A 55 1.30 22.30 8.93
N PRO A 56 0.85 21.80 10.09
CA PRO A 56 1.59 20.76 10.79
C PRO A 56 1.69 19.52 9.89
N ASP A 57 2.87 18.89 9.82
CA ASP A 57 2.99 17.47 9.45
C ASP A 57 2.24 16.66 10.50
N SER A 58 0.93 16.66 10.37
CA SER A 58 -0.05 16.23 11.37
C SER A 58 -0.50 14.80 11.14
N THR A 59 0.01 14.17 10.09
CA THR A 59 -0.48 12.87 9.68
C THR A 59 0.26 11.80 10.47
N LYS A 60 -0.51 10.96 11.17
CA LYS A 60 0.00 9.82 11.96
C LYS A 60 0.71 8.76 11.11
N ASP A 61 0.71 8.92 9.79
CA ASP A 61 1.32 8.07 8.78
C ASP A 61 2.73 8.53 8.33
N TYR A 62 3.24 9.65 8.87
CA TYR A 62 4.54 10.27 8.52
C TYR A 62 4.67 10.77 7.07
N THR A 63 3.56 10.90 6.33
CA THR A 63 3.56 11.41 4.96
C THR A 63 3.65 12.93 4.91
N GLY A 64 2.89 13.65 5.73
CA GLY A 64 2.92 15.11 5.76
C GLY A 64 2.16 15.78 4.60
N GLY A 65 1.77 17.04 4.80
CA GLY A 65 0.85 17.74 3.89
C GLY A 65 1.39 17.91 2.46
N LYS A 66 2.67 18.26 2.33
CA LYS A 66 3.34 18.46 1.04
C LYS A 66 3.40 17.18 0.19
N LYS A 67 3.73 16.05 0.81
CA LYS A 67 3.74 14.76 0.10
C LYS A 67 2.33 14.31 -0.25
N TRP A 68 1.36 14.55 0.65
CA TRP A 68 -0.05 14.29 0.36
C TRP A 68 -0.57 15.10 -0.83
N ALA A 69 -0.19 16.37 -0.94
CA ALA A 69 -0.55 17.18 -2.11
C ALA A 69 0.00 16.58 -3.41
N ALA A 70 1.26 16.12 -3.40
CA ALA A 70 1.89 15.46 -4.54
C ALA A 70 1.22 14.11 -4.90
N ILE A 71 0.89 13.28 -3.90
CA ILE A 71 0.21 11.99 -4.09
C ILE A 71 -1.18 12.20 -4.70
N ILE A 72 -1.99 13.10 -4.12
CA ILE A 72 -3.34 13.39 -4.62
C ILE A 72 -3.26 13.95 -6.04
N ARG A 73 -2.32 14.86 -6.31
CA ARG A 73 -2.10 15.41 -7.65
C ARG A 73 -1.76 14.30 -8.66
N GLN A 74 -0.89 13.36 -8.29
CA GLN A 74 -0.52 12.24 -9.15
C GLN A 74 -1.72 11.33 -9.45
N ILE A 75 -2.48 10.92 -8.43
CA ILE A 75 -3.68 10.09 -8.61
C ILE A 75 -4.71 10.79 -9.52
N LYS A 76 -4.95 12.09 -9.30
CA LYS A 76 -5.90 12.87 -10.11
C LYS A 76 -5.45 13.05 -11.57
N SER A 77 -4.14 13.02 -11.82
CA SER A 77 -3.59 13.15 -13.18
C SER A 77 -3.62 11.85 -13.99
N ASP A 78 -3.76 10.70 -13.31
CA ASP A 78 -3.80 9.39 -13.94
C ASP A 78 -5.26 9.00 -14.24
N PRO A 79 -5.67 8.93 -15.53
CA PRO A 79 -7.05 8.66 -15.89
C PRO A 79 -7.50 7.24 -15.54
N ASP A 80 -6.58 6.28 -15.47
CA ASP A 80 -6.90 4.88 -15.14
C ASP A 80 -7.13 4.73 -13.63
N LEU A 81 -6.50 5.57 -12.81
CA LEU A 81 -6.76 5.63 -11.36
C LEU A 81 -8.00 6.48 -11.02
N TYR A 82 -8.12 7.65 -11.63
CA TYR A 82 -9.14 8.63 -11.24
C TYR A 82 -10.56 8.21 -11.62
N SER A 83 -10.69 7.30 -12.61
CA SER A 83 -11.96 6.78 -13.11
C SER A 83 -12.50 5.57 -12.34
N LEU A 84 -11.76 5.02 -11.38
CA LEU A 84 -12.17 3.80 -10.66
C LEU A 84 -13.36 4.03 -9.73
N ASP A 85 -14.25 3.05 -9.71
CA ASP A 85 -15.32 2.94 -8.73
C ASP A 85 -14.77 2.39 -7.41
N ILE A 86 -15.24 2.93 -6.29
CA ILE A 86 -15.01 2.38 -4.96
C ILE A 86 -16.24 1.55 -4.59
N VAL A 87 -16.15 0.25 -4.84
CA VAL A 87 -17.29 -0.67 -4.69
C VAL A 87 -17.49 -1.13 -3.24
N ASN A 88 -16.44 -1.06 -2.42
CA ASN A 88 -16.55 -1.34 -0.99
C ASN A 88 -15.41 -0.69 -0.19
N LYS A 89 -15.74 -0.26 1.03
CA LYS A 89 -14.77 0.09 2.07
C LYS A 89 -15.19 -0.56 3.38
N ASP A 90 -14.30 -1.31 4.01
CA ASP A 90 -14.57 -2.03 5.26
C ASP A 90 -13.52 -1.67 6.32
N ASP A 91 -13.92 -0.85 7.29
CA ASP A 91 -13.08 -0.42 8.41
C ASP A 91 -12.77 -1.54 9.42
N SER A 92 -13.52 -2.65 9.40
CA SER A 92 -13.25 -3.78 10.27
C SER A 92 -12.07 -4.64 9.78
N VAL A 93 -11.78 -4.58 8.48
CA VAL A 93 -10.67 -5.28 7.78
C VAL A 93 -9.50 -4.34 7.42
N PRO A 94 -9.60 -3.07 7.85
CA PRO A 94 -9.37 -1.88 7.04
C PRO A 94 -8.93 -2.12 5.59
N ALA A 95 -9.89 -2.18 4.68
CA ALA A 95 -9.68 -2.40 3.24
C ALA A 95 -10.53 -1.47 2.37
N ILE A 96 -10.04 -1.18 1.17
CA ILE A 96 -10.80 -0.53 0.08
C ILE A 96 -10.76 -1.46 -1.13
N CYS A 97 -11.91 -1.66 -1.76
CA CYS A 97 -12.08 -2.45 -2.98
C CYS A 97 -12.48 -1.52 -4.13
N PHE A 98 -11.71 -1.57 -5.20
CA PHE A 98 -11.89 -0.82 -6.42
C PHE A 98 -12.30 -1.74 -7.57
N ASN A 99 -13.09 -1.20 -8.48
CA ASN A 99 -13.40 -1.82 -9.75
C ASN A 99 -13.28 -0.79 -10.88
N ASP A 100 -12.77 -1.24 -12.01
CA ASP A 100 -12.81 -0.46 -13.24
C ASP A 100 -14.19 -0.66 -13.89
N PRO A 101 -14.98 0.39 -14.11
CA PRO A 101 -16.30 0.26 -14.73
C PRO A 101 -16.24 -0.33 -16.15
N ASP A 102 -15.09 -0.21 -16.84
CA ASP A 102 -14.86 -0.81 -18.16
C ASP A 102 -14.37 -2.27 -18.07
N ASP A 103 -14.02 -2.75 -16.87
CA ASP A 103 -13.69 -4.15 -16.59
C ASP A 103 -14.30 -4.66 -15.26
N PRO A 104 -15.63 -4.92 -15.24
CA PRO A 104 -16.38 -5.25 -14.03
C PRO A 104 -16.08 -6.64 -13.45
N GLU A 105 -15.29 -7.48 -14.13
CA GLU A 105 -14.96 -8.83 -13.67
C GLU A 105 -13.74 -8.86 -12.75
N HIS A 106 -12.94 -7.80 -12.73
CA HIS A 106 -11.68 -7.71 -12.00
C HIS A 106 -11.74 -6.67 -10.89
N ALA A 107 -11.20 -6.99 -9.71
CA ALA A 107 -11.12 -6.04 -8.61
C ALA A 107 -9.68 -5.80 -8.14
N VAL A 108 -9.43 -4.61 -7.60
CA VAL A 108 -8.22 -4.31 -6.81
C VAL A 108 -8.63 -4.09 -5.36
N VAL A 109 -8.05 -4.85 -4.45
CA VAL A 109 -8.26 -4.68 -3.01
C VAL A 109 -6.97 -4.22 -2.35
N VAL A 110 -7.03 -3.08 -1.68
CA VAL A 110 -5.90 -2.54 -0.91
C VAL A 110 -6.20 -2.67 0.58
N PHE A 111 -5.24 -3.21 1.34
CA PHE A 111 -5.33 -3.36 2.78
C PHE A 111 -4.46 -2.33 3.48
N ARG A 112 -5.03 -1.64 4.46
CA ARG A 112 -4.26 -0.76 5.33
C ARG A 112 -3.34 -1.57 6.24
N GLY A 113 -2.15 -1.03 6.48
CA GLY A 113 -1.25 -1.46 7.56
C GLY A 113 -1.76 -1.12 8.96
N THR A 114 -0.86 -1.28 9.94
CA THR A 114 -1.17 -1.25 11.37
C THR A 114 -1.87 0.03 11.82
N SER A 115 -3.09 -0.12 12.30
CA SER A 115 -4.01 0.87 12.83
C SER A 115 -4.25 0.59 14.32
N GLY A 116 -3.26 0.94 15.15
CA GLY A 116 -3.40 0.89 16.59
C GLY A 116 -2.96 -0.42 17.27
N LYS A 117 -3.25 -0.51 18.57
CA LYS A 117 -2.61 -1.45 19.51
C LYS A 117 -2.86 -2.92 19.19
N ASP A 118 -4.04 -3.27 18.69
CA ASP A 118 -4.42 -4.67 18.46
C ASP A 118 -3.66 -5.29 17.29
N GLU A 119 -3.38 -4.52 16.23
CA GLU A 119 -2.56 -4.99 15.11
C GLU A 119 -1.07 -5.09 15.48
N TRP A 120 -0.58 -4.24 16.39
CA TRP A 120 0.75 -4.42 16.99
C TRP A 120 0.87 -5.73 17.78
N ILE A 121 -0.17 -6.10 18.53
CA ILE A 121 -0.23 -7.37 19.26
C ILE A 121 -0.30 -8.54 18.26
N ASP A 122 -1.09 -8.42 17.20
CA ASP A 122 -1.21 -9.43 16.14
C ASP A 122 0.13 -9.68 15.42
N ASN A 123 0.90 -8.63 15.15
CA ASN A 123 2.27 -8.75 14.60
C ASN A 123 3.20 -9.51 15.54
N ALA A 124 3.09 -9.31 16.85
CA ALA A 124 3.88 -10.04 17.85
C ALA A 124 3.45 -11.51 17.95
N ILE A 125 2.15 -11.80 17.85
CA ILE A 125 1.62 -13.17 17.83
C ILE A 125 2.09 -13.90 16.56
N GLY A 126 2.04 -13.21 15.41
CA GLY A 126 2.45 -13.73 14.11
C GLY A 126 3.86 -14.29 14.06
N LEU A 127 4.74 -13.87 14.98
CA LEU A 127 6.12 -14.37 15.08
C LEU A 127 6.24 -15.89 15.28
N GLY A 128 5.21 -16.57 15.79
CA GLY A 128 5.27 -18.00 16.10
C GLY A 128 3.96 -18.77 15.87
N VAL A 129 3.06 -18.23 15.04
CA VAL A 129 1.82 -18.94 14.67
C VAL A 129 1.65 -18.94 13.17
N SER A 130 1.01 -19.98 12.65
CA SER A 130 0.72 -20.07 11.22
C SER A 130 -0.36 -19.08 10.77
N ASP A 131 -1.31 -18.73 11.64
CA ASP A 131 -2.43 -17.89 11.24
C ASP A 131 -2.78 -16.93 12.36
N THR A 132 -2.83 -15.64 12.04
CA THR A 132 -3.35 -14.62 12.95
C THR A 132 -4.83 -14.36 12.67
N GLU A 133 -5.54 -13.78 13.64
CA GLU A 133 -6.96 -13.49 13.46
C GLU A 133 -7.16 -12.39 12.40
N ARG A 134 -6.24 -11.42 12.28
CA ARG A 134 -6.31 -10.38 11.26
C ARG A 134 -6.09 -10.92 9.84
N GLN A 135 -5.23 -11.92 9.70
CA GLN A 135 -5.03 -12.63 8.44
C GLN A 135 -6.29 -13.37 7.99
N LYS A 136 -6.92 -14.13 8.91
CA LYS A 136 -8.17 -14.86 8.62
C LYS A 136 -9.32 -13.93 8.25
N VAL A 137 -9.48 -12.81 8.97
CA VAL A 137 -10.49 -11.80 8.65
C VAL A 137 -10.28 -11.20 7.26
N ALA A 138 -9.03 -10.95 6.85
CA ALA A 138 -8.72 -10.49 5.50
C ALA A 138 -9.06 -11.56 4.43
N LEU A 139 -8.79 -12.84 4.71
CA LEU A 139 -9.17 -13.93 3.82
C LEU A 139 -10.69 -14.05 3.69
N ASP A 140 -11.42 -14.03 4.81
CA ASP A 140 -12.88 -14.07 4.81
C ASP A 140 -13.47 -12.90 4.01
N TYR A 141 -12.87 -11.71 4.09
CA TYR A 141 -13.27 -10.56 3.27
C TYR A 141 -13.15 -10.86 1.77
N ILE A 142 -11.97 -11.31 1.33
CA ILE A 142 -11.71 -11.67 -0.08
C ILE A 142 -12.66 -12.76 -0.58
N GLU A 143 -12.86 -13.82 0.21
CA GLU A 143 -13.73 -14.93 -0.18
C GLU A 143 -15.20 -14.51 -0.35
N ASN A 144 -15.65 -13.48 0.38
CA ASN A 144 -17.02 -12.96 0.27
C ASN A 144 -17.22 -11.93 -0.86
N LEU A 145 -16.15 -11.47 -1.52
CA LEU A 145 -16.27 -10.58 -2.67
C LEU A 145 -16.79 -11.34 -3.92
N PRO A 146 -17.59 -10.68 -4.78
CA PRO A 146 -18.21 -11.31 -5.95
C PRO A 146 -17.26 -11.42 -7.16
N TYR A 147 -15.95 -11.45 -6.96
CA TYR A 147 -14.94 -11.49 -8.00
C TYR A 147 -14.14 -12.80 -7.92
N ASP A 148 -13.78 -13.35 -9.09
CA ASP A 148 -12.92 -14.53 -9.21
C ASP A 148 -11.48 -14.18 -9.64
N SER A 149 -11.23 -12.91 -9.97
CA SER A 149 -9.92 -12.34 -10.31
C SER A 149 -9.71 -11.05 -9.53
N ILE A 150 -8.80 -11.11 -8.56
CA ILE A 150 -8.53 -10.03 -7.61
C ILE A 150 -7.03 -9.79 -7.56
N THR A 151 -6.65 -8.56 -7.82
CA THR A 151 -5.33 -8.05 -7.45
C THR A 151 -5.40 -7.50 -6.03
N VAL A 152 -4.45 -7.89 -5.17
CA VAL A 152 -4.38 -7.40 -3.79
C VAL A 152 -3.11 -6.59 -3.56
N ALA A 153 -3.17 -5.60 -2.68
CA ALA A 153 -1.99 -4.87 -2.25
C ALA A 153 -2.09 -4.38 -0.81
N GLY A 154 -0.96 -3.97 -0.26
CA GLY A 154 -0.92 -3.36 1.06
C GLY A 154 0.49 -3.07 1.53
N HIS A 155 0.60 -2.12 2.45
CA HIS A 155 1.85 -1.77 3.11
C HIS A 155 1.93 -2.33 4.54
N SER A 156 3.13 -2.70 5.02
CA SER A 156 3.35 -3.14 6.40
C SER A 156 2.50 -4.37 6.76
N LYS A 157 1.64 -4.28 7.77
CA LYS A 157 0.64 -5.33 8.07
C LYS A 157 -0.37 -5.55 6.94
N GLY A 158 -0.67 -4.52 6.14
CA GLY A 158 -1.47 -4.62 4.93
C GLY A 158 -0.78 -5.50 3.90
N GLY A 159 0.54 -5.36 3.75
CA GLY A 159 1.35 -6.23 2.88
C GLY A 159 1.34 -7.68 3.34
N ASN A 160 1.43 -7.93 4.66
CA ASN A 160 1.28 -9.28 5.21
C ASN A 160 -0.11 -9.88 4.94
N LYS A 161 -1.19 -9.11 5.10
CA LYS A 161 -2.56 -9.56 4.75
C LYS A 161 -2.64 -9.89 3.26
N ALA A 162 -2.13 -9.02 2.38
CA ALA A 162 -2.14 -9.20 0.93
C ALA A 162 -1.41 -10.50 0.53
N GLN A 163 -0.22 -10.74 1.09
CA GLN A 163 0.53 -11.98 0.87
C GLN A 163 -0.23 -13.21 1.38
N TYR A 164 -0.83 -13.13 2.58
CA TYR A 164 -1.57 -14.23 3.20
C TYR A 164 -2.77 -14.66 2.34
N VAL A 165 -3.60 -13.70 1.92
CA VAL A 165 -4.78 -14.00 1.09
C VAL A 165 -4.39 -14.52 -0.30
N THR A 166 -3.24 -14.09 -0.83
CA THR A 166 -2.71 -14.59 -2.11
C THR A 166 -2.34 -16.06 -2.03
N VAL A 167 -1.72 -16.48 -0.93
CA VAL A 167 -1.35 -17.89 -0.73
C VAL A 167 -2.60 -18.76 -0.59
N LEU A 168 -3.66 -18.28 0.06
CA LEU A 168 -4.79 -19.12 0.47
C LEU A 168 -6.07 -19.00 -0.36
N SER A 169 -6.21 -17.95 -1.19
CA SER A 169 -7.39 -17.74 -2.02
C SER A 169 -7.09 -18.02 -3.49
N ASP A 170 -7.93 -18.83 -4.13
CA ASP A 170 -7.87 -19.05 -5.58
C ASP A 170 -8.33 -17.81 -6.37
N LYS A 171 -9.07 -16.88 -5.75
CA LYS A 171 -9.54 -15.62 -6.36
C LYS A 171 -8.43 -14.60 -6.60
N VAL A 172 -7.31 -14.73 -5.90
CA VAL A 172 -6.21 -13.75 -5.96
C VAL A 172 -5.15 -14.21 -6.97
N ASP A 173 -4.89 -13.40 -7.99
CA ASP A 173 -3.95 -13.73 -9.08
C ASP A 173 -2.68 -12.87 -9.10
N ARG A 174 -2.70 -11.74 -8.40
CA ARG A 174 -1.57 -10.82 -8.29
C ARG A 174 -1.55 -10.13 -6.93
N CYS A 175 -0.35 -9.96 -6.39
CA CYS A 175 -0.13 -9.33 -5.09
C CYS A 175 1.05 -8.35 -5.12
N ILE A 176 0.79 -7.12 -4.68
CA ILE A 176 1.80 -6.07 -4.49
C ILE A 176 1.93 -5.78 -2.99
N SER A 177 2.98 -6.32 -2.38
CA SER A 177 3.31 -6.08 -0.97
C SER A 177 4.38 -4.99 -0.88
N MET A 178 4.19 -4.01 0.00
CA MET A 178 5.15 -2.93 0.26
C MET A 178 5.62 -3.00 1.72
N ASP A 179 6.91 -3.20 1.95
CA ASP A 179 7.49 -3.41 3.28
C ASP A 179 6.64 -4.35 4.17
N GLY A 180 6.10 -5.38 3.54
CA GLY A 180 5.19 -6.31 4.20
C GLY A 180 5.93 -7.20 5.19
N GLN A 181 5.40 -7.33 6.40
CA GLN A 181 5.92 -8.30 7.37
C GLN A 181 5.87 -9.72 6.77
N GLY A 182 6.97 -10.48 6.91
CA GLY A 182 7.03 -11.88 6.50
C GLY A 182 6.21 -12.82 7.38
N PHE A 183 6.47 -14.12 7.26
CA PHE A 183 5.74 -15.19 7.93
C PHE A 183 6.62 -16.07 8.82
N SER A 184 6.02 -16.68 9.84
CA SER A 184 6.75 -17.58 10.73
C SER A 184 7.05 -18.90 10.02
N GLN A 185 8.01 -19.67 10.55
CA GLN A 185 8.31 -20.99 9.99
C GLN A 185 7.07 -21.90 10.02
N GLU A 186 6.21 -21.78 11.03
CA GLU A 186 4.96 -22.54 11.13
C GLU A 186 3.99 -22.26 9.98
N PHE A 187 3.90 -21.02 9.50
CA PHE A 187 3.11 -20.70 8.30
C PHE A 187 3.73 -21.32 7.05
N ILE A 188 5.05 -21.17 6.88
CA ILE A 188 5.78 -21.72 5.72
C ILE A 188 5.62 -23.24 5.64
N ASP A 189 5.76 -23.93 6.78
CA ASP A 189 5.61 -25.38 6.86
C ASP A 189 4.17 -25.82 6.63
N LYS A 190 3.20 -25.12 7.22
CA LYS A 190 1.78 -25.46 7.10
C LYS A 190 1.27 -25.32 5.67
N TYR A 191 1.63 -24.24 4.98
CA TYR A 191 1.10 -23.86 3.67
C TYR A 191 2.11 -24.05 2.53
N TYR A 192 3.09 -24.93 2.72
CA TYR A 192 4.13 -25.20 1.73
C TYR A 192 3.57 -25.48 0.33
N ALA A 193 2.51 -26.29 0.22
CA ALA A 193 1.94 -26.67 -1.07
C ALA A 193 1.24 -25.50 -1.78
N GLU A 194 0.54 -24.66 -1.02
CA GLU A 194 -0.13 -23.45 -1.49
C GLU A 194 0.90 -22.39 -1.91
N ILE A 195 1.95 -22.19 -1.11
CA ILE A 195 3.09 -21.32 -1.42
C ILE A 195 3.75 -21.73 -2.73
N GLN A 196 4.01 -23.03 -2.94
CA GLN A 196 4.61 -23.50 -4.21
C GLN A 196 3.73 -23.17 -5.43
N LYS A 197 2.41 -23.07 -5.26
CA LYS A 197 1.49 -22.71 -6.35
C LYS A 197 1.37 -21.21 -6.53
N LYS A 198 1.39 -20.42 -5.44
CA LYS A 198 0.97 -19.02 -5.43
C LYS A 198 2.09 -18.01 -5.16
N GLY A 199 3.26 -18.45 -4.68
CA GLY A 199 4.37 -17.56 -4.34
C GLY A 199 4.77 -16.63 -5.48
N HIS A 200 4.75 -17.14 -6.72
CA HIS A 200 5.07 -16.39 -7.93
C HIS A 200 4.07 -15.27 -8.28
N CYS A 201 2.88 -15.25 -7.65
CA CYS A 201 1.92 -14.16 -7.81
C CYS A 201 2.28 -12.92 -6.98
N ILE A 202 3.28 -13.04 -6.08
CA ILE A 202 3.63 -12.02 -5.10
C ILE A 202 4.89 -11.29 -5.56
N LYS A 203 4.77 -9.97 -5.70
CA LYS A 203 5.90 -9.04 -5.71
C LYS A 203 5.96 -8.32 -4.37
N ASN A 204 7.09 -8.44 -3.70
CA ASN A 204 7.38 -7.75 -2.45
C ASN A 204 8.37 -6.62 -2.72
N TYR A 205 7.86 -5.41 -2.77
CA TYR A 205 8.64 -4.18 -2.79
C TYR A 205 9.08 -3.88 -1.37
N TYR A 206 10.37 -3.61 -1.18
CA TYR A 206 10.88 -3.19 0.12
C TYR A 206 11.83 -2.01 -0.04
N LEU A 207 11.73 -1.07 0.90
CA LEU A 207 12.58 0.10 0.91
C LEU A 207 13.95 -0.23 1.50
N GLU A 208 15.01 0.30 0.91
CA GLU A 208 16.35 0.16 1.46
C GLU A 208 16.41 0.76 2.87
N GLY A 209 16.88 -0.04 3.83
CA GLY A 209 16.94 0.36 5.23
C GLY A 209 15.62 0.26 6.00
N ASP A 210 14.53 -0.23 5.39
CA ASP A 210 13.31 -0.55 6.13
C ASP A 210 13.55 -1.67 7.15
N PHE A 211 12.95 -1.51 8.33
CA PHE A 211 13.15 -2.42 9.45
C PHE A 211 12.06 -3.48 9.58
N VAL A 212 10.94 -3.34 8.84
CA VAL A 212 9.80 -4.27 8.87
C VAL A 212 9.94 -5.34 7.81
N SER A 213 10.39 -5.00 6.61
CA SER A 213 10.58 -5.91 5.47
C SER A 213 11.53 -7.07 5.77
N ILE A 214 12.47 -6.88 6.70
CA ILE A 214 13.43 -7.92 7.16
C ILE A 214 12.88 -8.80 8.30
N LEU A 215 11.68 -8.52 8.80
CA LEU A 215 11.06 -9.30 9.87
C LEU A 215 10.44 -10.56 9.29
N MET A 216 10.85 -11.71 9.83
CA MET A 216 10.31 -13.04 9.52
C MET A 216 10.57 -13.47 8.07
N PHE A 217 10.17 -14.70 7.72
CA PHE A 217 10.54 -15.29 6.43
C PHE A 217 9.71 -14.69 5.29
N PRO A 218 10.33 -14.29 4.17
CA PRO A 218 9.58 -13.95 2.97
C PRO A 218 8.85 -15.19 2.43
N VAL A 219 7.78 -15.00 1.65
CA VAL A 219 7.10 -16.13 1.00
C VAL A 219 8.02 -16.75 -0.06
N PRO A 220 8.36 -18.05 0.01
CA PRO A 220 9.19 -18.71 -0.98
C PRO A 220 8.61 -18.58 -2.40
N GLY A 221 9.47 -18.22 -3.37
CA GLY A 221 9.08 -18.08 -4.77
C GLY A 221 8.42 -16.74 -5.12
N SER A 222 8.32 -15.80 -4.18
CA SER A 222 7.93 -14.41 -4.45
C SER A 222 9.10 -13.60 -5.01
N ASP A 223 8.79 -12.59 -5.83
CA ASP A 223 9.78 -11.62 -6.30
C ASP A 223 10.08 -10.64 -5.15
N GLN A 224 11.37 -10.36 -4.92
CA GLN A 224 11.84 -9.42 -3.91
C GLN A 224 12.48 -8.24 -4.64
N ILE A 225 11.90 -7.04 -4.51
CA ILE A 225 12.26 -5.87 -5.30
C ILE A 225 12.71 -4.75 -4.35
N CYS A 226 14.01 -4.46 -4.34
CA CYS A 226 14.57 -3.37 -3.53
C CYS A 226 14.28 -2.02 -4.19
N ILE A 227 13.72 -1.09 -3.42
CA ILE A 227 13.53 0.30 -3.81
C ILE A 227 14.46 1.19 -2.98
N ASP A 228 15.15 2.11 -3.65
CA ASP A 228 15.98 3.12 -3.01
C ASP A 228 15.12 4.20 -2.35
N GLY A 229 15.49 4.57 -1.13
CA GLY A 229 14.77 5.54 -0.32
C GLY A 229 15.45 6.91 -0.29
N ASP A 230 15.05 7.73 0.69
CA ASP A 230 15.82 8.91 1.08
C ASP A 230 16.70 8.53 2.28
N ASP A 231 18.01 8.40 2.07
CA ASP A 231 19.00 8.06 3.10
C ASP A 231 18.99 8.98 4.34
N SER A 232 18.36 10.16 4.24
CA SER A 232 18.22 11.07 5.37
C SER A 232 17.04 10.72 6.30
N VAL A 233 16.12 9.87 5.85
CA VAL A 233 14.94 9.42 6.58
C VAL A 233 15.25 8.08 7.26
N ILE A 234 15.01 7.98 8.57
CA ILE A 234 15.34 6.79 9.36
C ILE A 234 14.19 6.37 10.28
N GLY A 235 14.18 5.10 10.70
CA GLY A 235 13.23 4.59 11.69
C GLY A 235 11.79 4.55 11.17
N ALA A 236 10.83 4.97 12.00
CA ALA A 236 9.41 4.88 11.66
C ALA A 236 8.99 5.73 10.44
N GLU A 237 9.70 6.82 10.18
CA GLU A 237 9.48 7.66 9.00
C GLU A 237 9.96 6.99 7.72
N ASN A 238 11.01 6.14 7.79
CA ASN A 238 11.47 5.37 6.62
C ASN A 238 10.43 4.32 6.22
N HIS A 239 9.72 3.77 7.20
CA HIS A 239 8.60 2.84 7.00
C HIS A 239 7.27 3.54 6.68
N ALA A 240 7.27 4.81 6.26
CA ALA A 240 6.07 5.46 5.77
C ALA A 240 5.74 4.97 4.36
N THR A 241 4.46 4.81 4.04
CA THR A 241 4.01 4.40 2.70
C THR A 241 4.51 5.33 1.60
N SER A 242 4.64 6.62 1.93
CA SER A 242 5.12 7.65 1.00
C SER A 242 6.62 7.58 0.73
N SER A 243 7.40 6.84 1.53
CA SER A 243 8.86 6.75 1.39
C SER A 243 9.31 5.99 0.14
N PHE A 244 8.41 5.25 -0.51
CA PHE A 244 8.65 4.65 -1.83
C PHE A 244 8.75 5.69 -2.96
N TYR A 245 8.27 6.92 -2.73
CA TYR A 245 8.21 7.95 -3.77
C TYR A 245 9.29 9.01 -3.61
N GLN A 246 9.78 9.48 -4.74
CA GLN A 246 10.70 10.61 -4.79
C GLN A 246 9.92 11.88 -5.09
N PHE A 247 10.06 12.88 -4.22
CA PHE A 247 9.34 14.13 -4.33
C PHE A 247 10.25 15.24 -4.85
N TRP A 248 9.66 16.21 -5.56
CA TRP A 248 10.33 17.42 -6.00
C TRP A 248 9.37 18.59 -5.99
N GLN A 249 9.91 19.81 -5.98
CA GLN A 249 9.13 21.03 -6.01
C GLN A 249 9.36 21.75 -7.35
N ASP A 250 8.27 22.17 -8.00
CA ASP A 250 8.34 22.94 -9.24
C ASP A 250 8.69 24.43 -9.02
N GLU A 251 8.86 25.18 -10.11
CA GLU A 251 9.20 26.61 -10.06
C GLU A 251 8.12 27.47 -9.39
N GLU A 252 6.88 26.99 -9.36
CA GLU A 252 5.73 27.64 -8.71
C GLU A 252 5.60 27.25 -7.23
N GLY A 253 6.47 26.35 -6.75
CA GLY A 253 6.49 25.90 -5.37
C GLY A 253 5.56 24.71 -5.09
N ARG A 254 4.98 24.06 -6.11
CA ARG A 254 4.10 22.91 -5.93
C ARG A 254 4.90 21.63 -5.82
N TRP A 255 4.43 20.71 -4.99
CA TRP A 255 5.09 19.42 -4.76
C TRP A 255 4.59 18.34 -5.71
N HIS A 256 5.50 17.54 -6.25
CA HIS A 256 5.17 16.51 -7.25
C HIS A 256 5.91 15.22 -6.94
N ILE A 257 5.34 14.10 -7.37
CA ILE A 257 6.04 12.81 -7.44
C ILE A 257 6.88 12.82 -8.71
N ARG A 258 8.10 12.28 -8.64
CA ARG A 258 8.92 12.06 -9.82
C ARG A 258 8.29 10.97 -10.68
N CYS A 259 8.17 11.25 -11.97
CA CYS A 259 7.63 10.32 -12.95
C CYS A 259 8.68 9.96 -14.01
N ASP A 260 8.46 8.84 -14.69
CA ASP A 260 9.20 8.45 -15.88
C ASP A 260 8.78 9.29 -17.11
N ALA A 261 9.30 8.94 -18.29
CA ALA A 261 9.01 9.67 -19.52
C ALA A 261 7.56 9.53 -20.00
N ASP A 262 6.84 8.51 -19.53
CA ASP A 262 5.45 8.21 -19.89
C ASP A 262 4.46 8.79 -18.86
N GLY A 263 4.97 9.40 -17.78
CA GLY A 263 4.17 10.02 -16.72
C GLY A 263 3.80 9.06 -15.59
N ASN A 264 4.33 7.83 -15.59
CA ASN A 264 4.13 6.88 -14.51
C ASN A 264 5.02 7.25 -13.32
N THR A 265 4.57 6.98 -12.11
CA THR A 265 5.39 7.17 -10.91
C THR A 265 6.70 6.40 -11.02
N ALA A 266 7.82 7.08 -10.84
CA ALA A 266 9.14 6.47 -10.94
C ALA A 266 9.58 5.94 -9.58
N LEU A 267 9.72 4.63 -9.47
CA LEU A 267 10.44 3.99 -8.36
C LEU A 267 11.93 3.90 -8.71
N ILE A 268 12.81 4.16 -7.75
CA ILE A 268 14.25 4.05 -7.94
C ILE A 268 14.67 2.64 -7.51
N PRO A 269 15.27 1.81 -8.39
CA PRO A 269 15.81 0.52 -7.97
C PRO A 269 16.91 0.71 -6.93
N GLY A 270 16.78 0.04 -5.79
CA GLY A 270 17.78 0.00 -4.73
C GLY A 270 18.93 -0.96 -5.06
N THR A 271 19.97 -0.96 -4.21
CA THR A 271 21.19 -1.74 -4.47
C THR A 271 21.32 -2.99 -3.60
N ARG A 272 20.37 -3.20 -2.68
CA ARG A 272 20.45 -4.26 -1.67
C ARG A 272 19.88 -5.59 -2.17
N GLU A 273 20.68 -6.31 -2.98
CA GLU A 273 20.37 -7.70 -3.38
C GLU A 273 21.24 -8.79 -2.73
N ASP A 274 22.40 -8.50 -2.13
CA ASP A 274 23.35 -9.59 -1.76
C ASP A 274 23.39 -9.99 -0.27
N SER A 275 22.68 -9.29 0.63
CA SER A 275 22.80 -9.57 2.07
C SER A 275 21.57 -9.20 2.90
N MET A 276 20.37 -9.66 2.51
CA MET A 276 19.28 -9.75 3.48
C MET A 276 19.70 -10.73 4.59
N VAL A 277 20.42 -10.23 5.61
CA VAL A 277 20.59 -10.92 6.88
C VAL A 277 19.25 -10.80 7.57
N TYR A 278 18.39 -11.73 7.23
CA TYR A 278 17.16 -11.97 7.93
C TYR A 278 17.47 -12.12 9.43
N LEU A 279 16.72 -11.44 10.30
CA LEU A 279 16.96 -11.44 11.76
C LEU A 279 16.77 -12.81 12.44
N HIS A 280 16.56 -13.86 11.65
CA HIS A 280 16.21 -15.21 12.05
C HIS A 280 17.13 -16.27 11.43
N GLU A 281 18.32 -15.89 10.96
CA GLU A 281 19.44 -16.83 10.72
C GLU A 281 20.04 -17.37 12.02
#